data_AF-A0AAU8TDC3-F1
#
_entry.id   AF-A0AAU8TDC3-F1
#
_cell.length_a   1.000
_cell.length_b   1.000
_cell.length_c   1.000
_cell.angle_alpha   90.00
_cell.angle_beta   90.00
_cell.angle_gamma   90.00
#
_symmetry.space_group_name_H-M   'P 1'
#
loop_
_entity.id
_entity.type
_entity.pdbx_description
1 polymer ?
#
loop_
_entity_poly.entity_id
_entity_poly.type
_entity_poly.pdbx_seq_one_letter_code
_entity_poly.pdbx_strand_id
1 'polypeptide(L)'
;MGNNAVSRQEYEWPDSTRVEGNLAETIEKSHAQLFDLLECLDAEQSYEELKDALLDRVERGLTAEDLWQDLMLKYFNQSDPDHYFIPIIISCAYNVQARRAMDSGLTEKAWFFLTEGSYYRGLAEGKSVDENTLKIVEQRHENGRKGGFGKAQKIKPARDEVVRLLHEKRPPAGWETKVQAADTIVGDLMKFVTDKKIPLTLSNLPKKLKEWLSQDTDVCAAFDATKHP
;
A
#
# COMPACT_ATOMS: atom_id res chain seq x y z
N MET A 1 36.76 11.36 -62.61
CA MET A 1 35.61 10.80 -61.87
C MET A 1 36.17 10.18 -60.60
N GLY A 2 36.01 10.86 -59.46
CA GLY A 2 36.56 10.41 -58.18
C GLY A 2 35.64 9.39 -57.53
N ASN A 3 36.17 8.21 -57.23
CA ASN A 3 35.49 7.16 -56.47
C ASN A 3 35.54 7.51 -54.99
N ASN A 4 34.46 8.09 -54.45
CA ASN A 4 34.26 8.20 -53.00
C ASN A 4 33.68 6.88 -52.48
N ALA A 5 34.56 5.93 -52.14
CA ALA A 5 34.18 4.79 -51.32
C ALA A 5 34.06 5.26 -49.87
N VAL A 6 32.83 5.53 -49.43
CA VAL A 6 32.54 5.78 -48.02
C VAL A 6 32.68 4.46 -47.28
N SER A 7 33.73 4.35 -46.46
CA SER A 7 33.93 3.27 -45.51
C SER A 7 32.73 3.20 -44.57
N ARG A 8 31.89 2.16 -44.70
CA ARG A 8 30.89 1.81 -43.69
C ARG A 8 31.65 1.29 -42.47
N GLN A 9 31.81 2.11 -41.44
CA GLN A 9 32.09 1.58 -40.12
C GLN A 9 30.86 0.77 -39.70
N GLU A 10 31.03 -0.54 -39.52
CA GLU A 10 30.02 -1.38 -38.89
C GLU A 10 29.83 -0.87 -37.46
N TYR A 11 28.58 -0.56 -37.10
CA TYR A 11 28.23 -0.17 -35.75
C TYR A 11 28.38 -1.39 -34.86
N GLU A 12 29.39 -1.39 -33.99
CA GLU A 12 29.52 -2.40 -32.94
C GLU A 12 28.37 -2.22 -31.95
N TRP A 13 27.51 -3.25 -31.88
CA TRP A 13 26.48 -3.31 -30.87
C TRP A 13 27.14 -3.32 -29.48
N PRO A 14 26.61 -2.58 -28.51
CA PRO A 14 27.13 -2.61 -27.15
C PRO A 14 27.11 -4.05 -26.62
N ASP A 15 28.16 -4.41 -25.87
CA ASP A 15 28.22 -5.66 -25.09
C ASP A 15 26.90 -5.84 -24.30
N SER A 16 26.24 -6.99 -24.49
CA SER A 16 24.97 -7.31 -23.84
C SER A 16 25.04 -7.15 -22.32
N THR A 17 26.19 -7.48 -21.73
CA THR A 17 26.45 -7.34 -20.29
C THR A 17 26.37 -5.89 -19.83
N ARG A 18 26.84 -4.96 -20.67
CA ARG A 18 26.77 -3.52 -20.41
C ARG A 18 25.34 -2.99 -20.58
N VAL A 19 24.57 -3.53 -21.52
CA VAL A 19 23.15 -3.16 -21.71
C VAL A 19 22.31 -3.60 -20.51
N GLU A 20 22.50 -4.83 -20.03
CA GLU A 20 21.82 -5.37 -18.86
C GLU A 20 22.20 -4.64 -17.57
N GLY A 21 23.49 -4.33 -17.38
CA GLY A 21 23.96 -3.52 -16.24
C GLY A 21 23.33 -2.12 -16.23
N ASN A 22 23.27 -1.46 -17.38
CA ASN A 22 22.63 -0.15 -17.52
C ASN A 22 21.12 -0.24 -17.23
N LEU A 23 20.46 -1.30 -17.68
CA LEU A 23 19.03 -1.51 -17.46
C LEU A 23 18.73 -1.68 -15.97
N ALA A 24 19.51 -2.53 -15.27
CA ALA A 24 19.33 -2.75 -13.84
C ALA A 24 19.51 -1.45 -13.04
N GLU A 25 20.56 -0.68 -13.33
CA GLU A 25 20.83 0.61 -12.71
C GLU A 25 19.71 1.63 -13.00
N THR A 26 19.16 1.63 -14.22
CA THR A 26 18.10 2.56 -14.60
C THR A 26 16.78 2.26 -13.88
N ILE A 27 16.45 0.97 -13.72
CA ILE A 27 15.28 0.54 -12.94
C ILE A 27 15.42 0.98 -11.47
N GLU A 28 16.59 0.77 -10.85
CA GLU A 28 16.84 1.21 -9.47
C GLU A 28 16.76 2.73 -9.31
N LYS A 29 17.34 3.49 -10.25
CA LYS A 29 17.20 4.95 -10.26
C LYS A 29 15.74 5.38 -10.40
N SER A 30 14.95 4.71 -11.22
CA SER A 30 13.52 5.01 -11.34
C SER A 30 12.78 4.74 -10.05
N HIS A 31 13.10 3.67 -9.32
CA HIS A 31 12.52 3.40 -8.01
C HIS A 31 12.88 4.49 -6.99
N ALA A 32 14.14 4.94 -6.94
CA ALA A 32 14.56 6.04 -6.08
C ALA A 32 13.82 7.35 -6.38
N GLN A 33 13.63 7.69 -7.66
CA GLN A 33 12.88 8.88 -8.05
C GLN A 33 11.39 8.77 -7.68
N LEU A 34 10.80 7.58 -7.81
CA LEU A 34 9.42 7.35 -7.40
C LEU A 34 9.24 7.39 -5.88
N PHE A 35 10.25 6.97 -5.12
CA PHE A 35 10.30 7.17 -3.67
C PHE A 35 10.24 8.66 -3.33
N ASP A 36 11.11 9.49 -3.92
CA ASP A 36 11.14 10.93 -3.67
C ASP A 36 9.80 11.61 -4.03
N LEU A 37 9.20 11.20 -5.16
CA LEU A 37 7.90 11.71 -5.60
C LEU A 37 6.77 11.29 -4.66
N LEU A 38 6.81 10.06 -4.15
CA LEU A 38 5.83 9.60 -3.19
C LEU A 38 6.02 10.30 -1.84
N GLU A 39 7.24 10.56 -1.38
CA GLU A 39 7.43 11.36 -0.16
C GLU A 39 6.88 12.78 -0.32
N CYS A 40 7.01 13.37 -1.50
CA CYS A 40 6.47 14.70 -1.79
C CYS A 40 4.94 14.73 -1.81
N LEU A 41 4.32 13.68 -2.36
CA LEU A 41 2.88 13.65 -2.60
C LEU A 41 2.11 12.87 -1.51
N ASP A 42 2.68 11.85 -0.87
CA ASP A 42 2.05 11.02 0.17
C ASP A 42 3.07 10.56 1.21
N ALA A 43 3.55 11.48 2.05
CA ALA A 43 4.58 11.19 3.05
C ALA A 43 4.18 10.13 4.10
N GLU A 44 2.89 9.79 4.22
CA GLU A 44 2.42 8.73 5.12
C GLU A 44 2.46 7.34 4.46
N GLN A 45 2.53 7.28 3.12
CA GLN A 45 2.58 6.04 2.37
C GLN A 45 4.02 5.58 2.17
N SER A 46 4.31 4.35 2.63
CA SER A 46 5.61 3.73 2.36
C SER A 46 5.71 3.29 0.91
N TYR A 47 6.72 3.81 0.21
CA TYR A 47 7.02 3.39 -1.16
C TYR A 47 7.39 1.90 -1.23
N GLU A 48 8.14 1.41 -0.24
CA GLU A 48 8.55 0.01 -0.18
C GLU A 48 7.34 -0.91 -0.02
N GLU A 49 6.39 -0.55 0.85
CA GLU A 49 5.14 -1.32 0.99
C GLU A 49 4.29 -1.30 -0.29
N LEU A 50 4.24 -0.16 -0.98
CA LEU A 50 3.57 -0.05 -2.29
C LEU A 50 4.24 -0.97 -3.33
N LYS A 51 5.57 -0.92 -3.43
CA LYS A 51 6.36 -1.73 -4.37
C LYS A 51 6.17 -3.22 -4.09
N ASP A 52 6.27 -3.65 -2.84
CA ASP A 52 6.10 -5.04 -2.43
C ASP A 52 4.67 -5.54 -2.73
N ALA A 53 3.66 -4.72 -2.45
CA ALA A 53 2.27 -5.06 -2.76
C ALA A 53 2.03 -5.18 -4.27
N LEU A 54 2.66 -4.32 -5.08
CA LEU A 54 2.58 -4.41 -6.54
C LEU A 54 3.36 -5.62 -7.07
N LEU A 55 4.50 -5.95 -6.47
CA LEU A 55 5.27 -7.15 -6.79
C LEU A 55 4.44 -8.43 -6.60
N ASP A 56 3.83 -8.64 -5.43
CA ASP A 56 2.96 -9.80 -5.18
C ASP A 56 1.81 -9.91 -6.19
N ARG A 57 1.23 -8.77 -6.58
CA ARG A 57 0.14 -8.74 -7.57
C ARG A 57 0.64 -9.09 -8.98
N VAL A 58 1.79 -8.55 -9.38
CA VAL A 58 2.42 -8.86 -10.67
C VAL A 58 2.84 -10.33 -10.73
N GLU A 59 3.37 -10.88 -9.64
CA GLU A 59 3.69 -12.31 -9.52
C GLU A 59 2.46 -13.19 -9.74
N ARG A 60 1.30 -12.76 -9.25
CA ARG A 60 -0.02 -13.39 -9.46
C ARG A 60 -0.62 -13.14 -10.85
N GLY A 61 0.07 -12.40 -11.71
CA GLY A 61 -0.31 -12.21 -13.11
C GLY A 61 -0.99 -10.88 -13.43
N LEU A 62 -1.12 -9.96 -12.47
CA LEU A 62 -1.61 -8.61 -12.74
C LEU A 62 -0.60 -7.86 -13.63
N THR A 63 -1.05 -7.22 -14.71
CA THR A 63 -0.21 -6.33 -15.50
C THR A 63 -0.42 -4.87 -15.12
N ALA A 64 0.54 -4.00 -15.43
CA ALA A 64 0.34 -2.55 -15.27
C ALA A 64 -0.81 -2.01 -16.14
N GLU A 65 -1.11 -2.67 -17.27
CA GLU A 65 -2.25 -2.31 -18.12
C GLU A 65 -3.59 -2.65 -17.44
N ASP A 66 -3.71 -3.81 -16.80
CA ASP A 66 -4.89 -4.15 -16.01
C ASP A 66 -5.10 -3.13 -14.87
N LEU A 67 -3.99 -2.78 -14.19
CA LEU A 67 -4.01 -1.78 -13.13
C LEU A 67 -4.40 -0.39 -13.66
N TRP A 68 -3.96 -0.02 -14.87
CA TRP A 68 -4.37 1.20 -15.53
C TRP A 68 -5.87 1.21 -15.81
N GLN A 69 -6.42 0.12 -16.35
CA GLN A 69 -7.86 0.00 -16.61
C GLN A 69 -8.69 0.13 -15.33
N ASP A 70 -8.22 -0.42 -14.22
CA ASP A 70 -8.89 -0.29 -12.91
C ASP A 70 -8.85 1.14 -12.38
N LEU A 71 -7.76 1.88 -12.64
CA LEU A 71 -7.52 3.20 -12.05
C LEU A 71 -7.88 4.36 -12.98
N MET A 72 -8.08 4.12 -14.28
CA MET A 72 -8.23 5.19 -15.27
C MET A 72 -9.39 6.13 -14.97
N LEU A 73 -10.52 5.61 -14.45
CA LEU A 73 -11.67 6.45 -14.11
C LEU A 73 -11.36 7.43 -12.98
N LYS A 74 -10.64 6.96 -11.95
CA LYS A 74 -10.15 7.83 -10.87
C LYS A 74 -9.11 8.81 -11.41
N TYR A 75 -8.23 8.35 -12.30
CA TYR A 75 -7.25 9.21 -12.94
C TYR A 75 -7.88 10.28 -13.82
N PHE A 76 -9.02 10.09 -14.47
CA PHE A 76 -9.64 11.19 -15.22
C PHE A 76 -10.52 12.10 -14.35
N ASN A 77 -10.84 11.69 -13.13
CA ASN A 77 -11.59 12.48 -12.18
C ASN A 77 -10.68 13.37 -11.33
N GLN A 78 -10.52 14.63 -11.72
CA GLN A 78 -9.70 15.60 -10.97
C GLN A 78 -10.22 15.89 -9.54
N SER A 79 -11.48 15.54 -9.24
CA SER A 79 -12.02 15.64 -7.89
C SER A 79 -11.69 14.41 -7.03
N ASP A 80 -11.19 13.33 -7.63
CA ASP A 80 -10.72 12.17 -6.89
C ASP A 80 -9.36 12.50 -6.27
N PRO A 81 -9.22 12.45 -4.93
CA PRO A 81 -7.95 12.75 -4.29
C PRO A 81 -6.85 11.76 -4.66
N ASP A 82 -7.18 10.54 -5.13
CA ASP A 82 -6.21 9.55 -5.59
C ASP A 82 -5.63 9.88 -6.98
N HIS A 83 -6.25 10.80 -7.74
CA HIS A 83 -5.84 11.21 -9.08
C HIS A 83 -4.33 11.51 -9.20
N TYR A 84 -3.78 12.15 -8.18
CA TYR A 84 -2.40 12.63 -8.16
C TYR A 84 -1.37 11.52 -7.96
N PHE A 85 -1.80 10.42 -7.33
CA PHE A 85 -0.97 9.28 -6.94
C PHE A 85 -0.93 8.18 -7.98
N ILE A 86 -2.00 8.06 -8.77
CA ILE A 86 -2.13 6.99 -9.77
C ILE A 86 -0.91 6.91 -10.71
N PRO A 87 -0.31 8.01 -11.21
CA PRO A 87 0.88 7.91 -12.05
C PRO A 87 2.09 7.27 -11.33
N ILE A 88 2.26 7.49 -10.02
CA ILE A 88 3.32 6.84 -9.23
C ILE A 88 3.07 5.33 -9.17
N ILE A 89 1.82 4.94 -8.89
CA ILE A 89 1.40 3.53 -8.79
C ILE A 89 1.65 2.80 -10.11
N ILE A 90 1.21 3.39 -11.23
CA ILE A 90 1.37 2.81 -12.57
C ILE A 90 2.85 2.74 -12.96
N SER A 91 3.61 3.81 -12.70
CA SER A 91 5.06 3.83 -12.95
C SER A 91 5.79 2.75 -12.16
N CYS A 92 5.43 2.56 -10.88
CA CYS A 92 5.99 1.50 -10.04
C CYS A 92 5.66 0.10 -10.61
N ALA A 93 4.40 -0.14 -11.00
CA ALA A 93 3.98 -1.41 -11.60
C ALA A 93 4.74 -1.73 -12.89
N TYR A 94 5.00 -0.73 -13.73
CA TYR A 94 5.85 -0.88 -14.91
C TYR A 94 7.31 -1.19 -14.57
N ASN A 95 7.90 -0.53 -13.57
CA ASN A 95 9.27 -0.83 -13.13
C ASN A 95 9.40 -2.24 -12.54
N VAL A 96 8.40 -2.70 -11.78
CA VAL A 96 8.34 -4.09 -11.28
C VAL A 96 8.29 -5.10 -12.44
N GLN A 97 7.47 -4.84 -13.46
CA GLN A 97 7.45 -5.69 -14.66
C GLN A 97 8.75 -5.61 -15.46
N ALA A 98 9.40 -4.45 -15.52
CA ALA A 98 10.71 -4.27 -16.15
C ALA A 98 11.77 -5.14 -15.46
N ARG A 99 11.82 -5.11 -14.12
CA ARG A 99 12.70 -5.96 -13.31
C ARG A 99 12.46 -7.44 -13.60
N ARG A 100 11.20 -7.90 -13.54
CA ARG A 100 10.85 -9.30 -13.82
C ARG A 100 11.22 -9.74 -15.23
N ALA A 101 10.98 -8.88 -16.23
CA ALA A 101 11.34 -9.16 -17.61
C ALA A 101 12.87 -9.27 -17.76
N MET A 102 13.62 -8.38 -17.11
CA MET A 102 15.08 -8.42 -17.09
C MET A 102 15.59 -9.71 -16.45
N ASP A 103 15.06 -10.08 -15.27
CA ASP A 103 15.44 -11.31 -14.55
C ASP A 103 15.11 -12.59 -15.36
N SER A 104 14.15 -12.49 -16.28
CA SER A 104 13.77 -13.57 -17.22
C SER A 104 14.58 -13.55 -18.53
N GLY A 105 15.57 -12.66 -18.68
CA GLY A 105 16.36 -12.50 -19.91
C GLY A 105 15.60 -11.86 -21.08
N LEU A 106 14.45 -11.23 -20.81
CA LEU A 106 13.59 -10.58 -21.81
C LEU A 106 13.91 -9.08 -21.93
N THR A 107 15.16 -8.76 -22.31
CA THR A 107 15.72 -7.40 -22.28
C THR A 107 14.89 -6.37 -23.04
N GLU A 108 14.38 -6.69 -24.23
CA GLU A 108 13.53 -5.77 -25.01
C GLU A 108 12.22 -5.44 -24.29
N LYS A 109 11.58 -6.43 -23.65
CA LYS A 109 10.36 -6.21 -22.86
C LYS A 109 10.65 -5.39 -21.62
N ALA A 110 11.80 -5.59 -20.98
CA ALA A 110 12.20 -4.81 -19.83
C ALA A 110 12.37 -3.33 -20.19
N TRP A 111 13.02 -3.02 -21.32
CA TRP A 111 13.14 -1.64 -21.82
C TRP A 111 11.78 -1.03 -22.19
N PHE A 112 10.89 -1.81 -22.81
CA PHE A 112 9.51 -1.38 -23.08
C PHE A 112 8.82 -0.96 -21.78
N PHE A 113 8.80 -1.83 -20.77
CA PHE A 113 8.16 -1.51 -19.49
C PHE A 113 8.80 -0.32 -18.79
N LEU A 114 10.13 -0.21 -18.80
CA LEU A 114 10.83 0.94 -18.21
C LEU A 114 10.49 2.26 -18.93
N THR A 115 10.29 2.22 -20.25
CA THR A 115 9.89 3.39 -21.04
C THR A 115 8.47 3.84 -20.67
N GLU A 116 7.53 2.89 -20.62
CA GLU A 116 6.15 3.17 -20.16
C GLU A 116 6.15 3.71 -18.72
N GLY A 117 6.92 3.08 -17.82
CA GLY A 117 7.08 3.54 -16.45
C GLY A 117 7.62 4.98 -16.36
N SER A 118 8.60 5.32 -17.20
CA SER A 118 9.18 6.67 -17.25
C SER A 118 8.18 7.74 -17.71
N TYR A 119 7.27 7.40 -18.62
CA TYR A 119 6.18 8.30 -19.02
C TYR A 119 5.30 8.67 -17.83
N TYR A 120 4.82 7.69 -17.07
CA TYR A 120 3.98 7.94 -15.90
C TYR A 120 4.73 8.63 -14.75
N ARG A 121 6.03 8.36 -14.59
CA ARG A 121 6.87 9.12 -13.65
C ARG A 121 6.92 10.60 -14.02
N GLY A 122 7.11 10.93 -15.29
CA GLY A 122 7.08 12.31 -15.77
C GLY A 122 5.74 13.02 -15.50
N LEU A 123 4.63 12.29 -15.58
CA LEU A 123 3.32 12.84 -15.18
C LEU A 123 3.23 13.13 -13.67
N ALA A 124 3.84 12.28 -12.83
CA ALA A 124 3.93 12.53 -11.39
C ALA A 124 4.86 13.72 -11.07
N GLU A 125 6.02 13.83 -11.73
CA GLU A 125 6.94 14.95 -11.60
C GLU A 125 6.28 16.29 -11.95
N GLY A 126 5.47 16.33 -13.01
CA GLY A 126 4.71 17.53 -13.36
C GLY A 126 3.68 17.92 -12.30
N LYS A 127 3.11 16.94 -11.59
CA LYS A 127 2.14 17.15 -10.50
C LYS A 127 2.80 17.58 -9.19
N SER A 128 4.00 17.06 -8.88
CA SER A 128 4.71 17.39 -7.63
C SER A 128 5.20 18.83 -7.56
N VAL A 129 5.25 19.54 -8.69
CA VAL A 129 5.63 20.96 -8.74
C VAL A 129 4.44 21.91 -8.86
N ASP A 130 3.21 21.40 -9.01
CA ASP A 130 2.00 22.22 -9.11
C ASP A 130 1.46 22.57 -7.72
N GLU A 131 1.43 23.86 -7.38
CA GLU A 131 1.01 24.34 -6.05
C GLU A 131 -0.42 23.96 -5.68
N ASN A 132 -1.33 23.89 -6.66
CA ASN A 132 -2.71 23.50 -6.40
C ASN A 132 -2.81 22.01 -6.06
N THR A 133 -2.06 21.17 -6.78
CA THR A 133 -1.93 19.75 -6.49
C THR A 133 -1.41 19.52 -5.07
N LEU A 134 -0.34 20.22 -4.67
CA LEU A 134 0.22 20.07 -3.31
C LEU A 134 -0.81 20.43 -2.22
N LYS A 135 -1.61 21.48 -2.41
CA LYS A 135 -2.70 21.83 -1.46
C LYS A 135 -3.79 20.76 -1.38
N ILE A 136 -4.17 20.16 -2.51
CA ILE A 136 -5.19 19.11 -2.55
C ILE A 136 -4.69 17.85 -1.84
N VAL A 137 -3.42 17.51 -2.07
CA VAL A 137 -2.71 16.43 -1.39
C VAL A 137 -2.68 16.64 0.13
N GLU A 138 -2.25 17.82 0.60
CA GLU A 138 -2.25 18.14 2.03
C GLU A 138 -3.66 18.03 2.64
N GLN A 139 -4.68 18.49 1.92
CA GLN A 139 -6.07 18.38 2.35
C GLN A 139 -6.55 16.93 2.41
N ARG A 140 -6.12 16.07 1.49
CA ARG A 140 -6.38 14.62 1.50
C ARG A 140 -5.77 13.99 2.76
N HIS A 141 -4.51 14.30 3.09
CA HIS A 141 -3.87 13.82 4.32
C HIS A 141 -4.65 14.22 5.57
N GLU A 142 -4.99 15.50 5.69
CA GLU A 142 -5.71 15.97 6.87
C GLU A 142 -7.11 15.34 6.97
N ASN A 143 -7.77 15.09 5.83
CA ASN A 143 -9.03 14.36 5.79
C ASN A 143 -8.87 12.88 6.14
N GLY A 144 -7.80 12.23 5.67
CA GLY A 144 -7.44 10.85 6.01
C GLY A 144 -7.21 10.68 7.51
N ARG A 145 -6.42 11.59 8.10
CA ARG A 145 -6.16 11.65 9.55
C ARG A 145 -7.43 11.86 10.36
N LYS A 146 -8.28 12.82 9.94
CA LYS A 146 -9.60 13.06 10.56
C LYS A 146 -10.52 11.84 10.42
N GLY A 147 -10.52 11.19 9.26
CA GLY A 147 -11.31 9.98 8.99
C GLY A 147 -10.87 8.79 9.84
N GLY A 148 -9.55 8.57 9.95
CA GLY A 148 -8.94 7.54 10.80
C GLY A 148 -9.26 7.76 12.28
N PHE A 149 -9.11 9.00 12.76
CA PHE A 149 -9.50 9.38 14.12
C PHE A 149 -10.99 9.21 14.37
N GLY A 150 -11.86 9.64 13.44
CA GLY A 150 -13.30 9.45 13.54
C GLY A 150 -13.71 7.98 13.57
N LYS A 151 -13.04 7.11 12.80
CA LYS A 151 -13.25 5.66 12.84
C LYS A 151 -12.79 5.06 14.17
N ALA A 152 -11.63 5.45 14.68
CA ALA A 152 -11.11 5.00 15.97
C ALA A 152 -12.01 5.41 17.14
N GLN A 153 -12.55 6.63 17.11
CA GLN A 153 -13.54 7.10 18.09
C GLN A 153 -14.86 6.31 18.02
N LYS A 154 -15.39 6.06 16.81
CA LYS A 154 -16.62 5.27 16.64
C LYS A 154 -16.48 3.82 17.12
N ILE A 155 -15.28 3.24 17.06
CA ILE A 155 -14.98 1.88 17.51
C ILE A 155 -14.63 1.83 19.01
N LYS A 156 -14.20 2.95 19.62
CA LYS A 156 -13.82 3.02 21.04
C LYS A 156 -14.86 2.41 21.99
N PRO A 157 -16.18 2.68 21.87
CA PRO A 157 -17.17 2.07 22.75
C PRO A 157 -17.15 0.53 22.75
N ALA A 158 -16.82 -0.11 21.62
CA ALA A 158 -16.70 -1.57 21.57
C ALA A 158 -15.46 -2.07 22.32
N ARG A 159 -14.34 -1.34 22.28
CA ARG A 159 -13.13 -1.69 23.04
C ARG A 159 -13.33 -1.48 24.54
N ASP A 160 -13.96 -0.37 24.93
CA ASP A 160 -14.32 -0.11 26.32
C ASP A 160 -15.29 -1.20 26.84
N GLU A 161 -16.20 -1.69 25.99
CA GLU A 161 -17.08 -2.82 26.32
C GLU A 161 -16.31 -4.14 26.49
N VAL A 162 -15.29 -4.40 25.66
CA VAL A 162 -14.41 -5.58 25.86
C VAL A 162 -13.74 -5.52 27.23
N VAL A 163 -13.19 -4.37 27.62
CA VAL A 163 -12.61 -4.17 28.96
C VAL A 163 -13.64 -4.45 30.05
N ARG A 164 -14.86 -3.89 29.91
CA ARG A 164 -15.96 -4.13 30.86
C ARG A 164 -16.29 -5.62 30.99
N LEU A 165 -16.43 -6.33 29.87
CA LEU A 165 -16.75 -7.76 29.82
C LEU A 165 -15.62 -8.64 30.39
N LEU A 166 -14.35 -8.27 30.18
CA LEU A 166 -13.20 -8.99 30.76
C LEU A 166 -13.23 -8.96 32.29
N HIS A 167 -13.64 -7.84 32.89
CA HIS A 167 -13.80 -7.73 34.33
C HIS A 167 -15.09 -8.40 34.83
N GLU A 168 -16.22 -8.18 34.16
CA GLU A 168 -17.53 -8.69 34.58
C GLU A 168 -17.61 -10.22 34.50
N LYS A 169 -17.10 -10.80 33.41
CA LYS A 169 -17.21 -12.25 33.14
C LYS A 169 -16.01 -13.04 33.61
N ARG A 170 -15.13 -12.41 34.38
CA ARG A 170 -13.91 -13.02 34.91
C ARG A 170 -14.26 -14.30 35.69
N PRO A 171 -13.69 -15.47 35.34
CA PRO A 171 -13.81 -16.66 36.16
C PRO A 171 -13.21 -16.45 37.55
N PRO A 172 -13.65 -17.18 38.60
CA PRO A 172 -13.08 -17.02 39.95
C PRO A 172 -11.56 -17.18 40.03
N ALA A 173 -11.00 -18.07 39.21
CA ALA A 173 -9.56 -18.30 39.11
C ALA A 173 -8.85 -17.28 38.20
N GLY A 174 -9.59 -16.42 37.49
CA GLY A 174 -9.08 -15.57 36.42
C GLY A 174 -9.12 -16.23 35.04
N TRP A 175 -8.74 -15.47 34.02
CA TRP A 175 -8.66 -15.97 32.64
C TRP A 175 -7.39 -16.78 32.42
N GLU A 176 -7.53 -17.99 31.90
CA GLU A 176 -6.40 -18.87 31.60
C GLU A 176 -5.73 -18.47 30.28
N THR A 177 -6.53 -18.14 29.27
CA THR A 177 -6.02 -17.72 27.95
C THR A 177 -6.85 -16.61 27.32
N LYS A 178 -6.24 -15.84 26.42
CA LYS A 178 -6.95 -14.85 25.58
C LYS A 178 -8.02 -15.51 24.71
N VAL A 179 -7.80 -16.76 24.28
CA VAL A 179 -8.76 -17.53 23.49
C VAL A 179 -10.01 -17.83 24.31
N GLN A 180 -9.84 -18.35 25.53
CA GLN A 180 -10.94 -18.60 26.45
C GLN A 180 -11.76 -17.33 26.73
N ALA A 181 -11.08 -16.21 27.02
CA ALA A 181 -11.73 -14.94 27.24
C ALA A 181 -12.52 -14.48 26.00
N ALA A 182 -11.90 -14.53 24.81
CA ALA A 182 -12.54 -14.15 23.56
C ALA A 182 -13.81 -14.95 23.28
N ASP A 183 -13.73 -16.29 23.38
CA ASP A 183 -14.86 -17.18 23.10
C ASP A 183 -16.01 -16.97 24.10
N THR A 184 -15.69 -16.58 25.33
CA THR A 184 -16.69 -16.31 26.38
C THR A 184 -17.43 -14.99 26.16
N ILE A 185 -16.74 -13.92 25.76
CA ILE A 185 -17.32 -12.57 25.72
C ILE A 185 -17.83 -12.15 24.33
N VAL A 186 -17.43 -12.85 23.26
CA VAL A 186 -17.74 -12.46 21.88
C VAL A 186 -19.25 -12.34 21.62
N GLY A 187 -20.06 -13.21 22.22
CA GLY A 187 -21.52 -13.18 22.06
C GLY A 187 -22.15 -11.90 22.62
N ASP A 188 -21.68 -11.43 23.78
CA ASP A 188 -22.20 -10.19 24.39
C ASP A 188 -21.65 -8.95 23.70
N LEU A 189 -20.39 -9.00 23.26
CA LEU A 189 -19.81 -7.95 22.45
C LEU A 189 -20.58 -7.77 21.13
N MET A 190 -21.00 -8.86 20.47
CA MET A 190 -21.84 -8.80 19.27
C MET A 190 -23.17 -8.10 19.55
N LYS A 191 -23.85 -8.46 20.65
CA LYS A 191 -25.11 -7.80 21.06
C LYS A 191 -24.90 -6.31 21.30
N PHE A 192 -23.87 -5.94 22.06
CA PHE A 192 -23.55 -4.54 22.33
C PHE A 192 -23.27 -3.75 21.05
N VAL A 193 -22.47 -4.30 20.13
CA VAL A 193 -22.17 -3.69 18.83
C VAL A 193 -23.45 -3.46 18.01
N THR A 194 -24.37 -4.42 18.01
CA THR A 194 -25.67 -4.29 17.34
C THR A 194 -26.53 -3.22 18.00
N ASP A 195 -26.71 -3.27 19.32
CA ASP A 195 -27.59 -2.37 20.08
C ASP A 195 -27.13 -0.92 20.00
N LYS A 196 -25.80 -0.70 20.08
CA LYS A 196 -25.19 0.62 19.98
C LYS A 196 -24.93 1.07 18.55
N LYS A 197 -25.28 0.25 17.54
CA LYS A 197 -25.07 0.51 16.11
C LYS A 197 -23.61 0.90 15.80
N ILE A 198 -22.67 0.22 16.44
CA ILE A 198 -21.24 0.46 16.24
C ILE A 198 -20.87 -0.05 14.84
N PRO A 199 -20.10 0.72 14.03
CA PRO A 199 -19.81 0.38 12.64
C PRO A 199 -18.75 -0.73 12.54
N LEU A 200 -19.08 -1.93 13.02
CA LEU A 200 -18.27 -3.13 12.97
C LEU A 200 -19.04 -4.26 12.29
N THR A 201 -18.37 -4.99 11.41
CA THR A 201 -18.92 -6.18 10.77
C THR A 201 -18.93 -7.34 11.77
N LEU A 202 -20.13 -7.85 12.09
CA LEU A 202 -20.30 -8.91 13.10
C LEU A 202 -19.50 -10.18 12.75
N SER A 203 -19.46 -10.59 11.47
CA SER A 203 -18.70 -11.78 11.04
C SER A 203 -17.19 -11.65 11.29
N ASN A 204 -16.65 -10.44 11.29
CA ASN A 204 -15.23 -10.16 11.54
C ASN A 204 -14.92 -9.86 13.01
N LEU A 205 -15.94 -9.70 13.85
CA LEU A 205 -15.78 -9.30 15.25
C LEU A 205 -14.97 -10.32 16.08
N PRO A 206 -15.11 -11.65 15.91
CA PRO A 206 -14.26 -12.61 16.63
C PRO A 206 -12.78 -12.45 16.31
N LYS A 207 -12.43 -12.21 15.04
CA LYS A 207 -11.04 -11.96 14.62
C LYS A 207 -10.52 -10.66 15.24
N LYS A 208 -11.30 -9.59 15.16
CA LYS A 208 -10.94 -8.29 15.76
C LYS A 208 -10.77 -8.35 17.27
N LEU A 209 -11.60 -9.12 17.97
CA LEU A 209 -11.47 -9.31 19.40
C LEU A 209 -10.13 -9.97 19.76
N LYS A 210 -9.71 -11.00 19.02
CA LYS A 210 -8.40 -11.65 19.20
C LYS A 210 -7.24 -10.69 18.92
N GLU A 211 -7.36 -9.85 17.89
CA GLU A 211 -6.40 -8.79 17.59
C GLU A 211 -6.30 -7.79 18.76
N TRP A 212 -7.43 -7.27 19.27
CA TRP A 212 -7.43 -6.33 20.40
C TRP A 212 -6.85 -6.94 21.68
N LEU A 213 -7.21 -8.18 22.01
CA LEU A 213 -6.61 -8.88 23.15
C LEU A 213 -5.10 -9.04 23.03
N SER A 214 -4.53 -8.93 21.84
CA SER A 214 -3.10 -9.13 21.58
C SER A 214 -2.33 -7.82 21.42
N GLN A 215 -2.96 -6.77 20.90
CA GLN A 215 -2.28 -5.57 20.41
C GLN A 215 -2.86 -4.25 20.95
N ASP A 216 -4.09 -4.23 21.45
CA ASP A 216 -4.69 -3.00 21.98
C ASP A 216 -4.27 -2.78 23.44
N THR A 217 -3.61 -1.66 23.71
CA THR A 217 -2.98 -1.37 25.02
C THR A 217 -3.95 -1.50 26.19
N ASP A 218 -5.16 -0.94 26.07
CA ASP A 218 -6.14 -0.91 27.16
C ASP A 218 -6.76 -2.30 27.37
N VAL A 219 -7.08 -3.00 26.28
CA VAL A 219 -7.65 -4.35 26.34
C VAL A 219 -6.62 -5.36 26.85
N CYS A 220 -5.36 -5.26 26.43
CA CYS A 220 -4.25 -6.09 26.94
C CYS A 220 -4.07 -5.88 28.45
N ALA A 221 -4.02 -4.63 28.91
CA ALA A 221 -3.88 -4.31 30.33
C ALA A 221 -5.05 -4.87 31.16
N ALA A 222 -6.29 -4.76 30.65
CA ALA A 222 -7.47 -5.32 31.31
C ALA A 222 -7.41 -6.86 31.39
N PHE A 223 -6.96 -7.52 30.33
CA PHE A 223 -6.74 -8.97 30.34
C PHE A 223 -5.67 -9.36 31.36
N ASP A 224 -4.52 -8.69 31.37
CA ASP A 224 -3.44 -8.97 32.31
C ASP A 224 -3.84 -8.73 33.77
N ALA A 225 -4.72 -7.77 34.05
CA ALA A 225 -5.27 -7.53 35.38
C ALA A 225 -6.28 -8.60 35.82
N THR A 226 -6.83 -9.38 34.88
CA THR A 226 -7.90 -10.36 35.11
C THR A 226 -7.47 -11.81 34.87
N LYS A 227 -6.22 -12.03 34.41
CA LYS A 227 -5.67 -13.36 34.16
C LYS A 227 -5.49 -14.18 35.44
N HIS A 228 -5.42 -15.50 35.25
CA HIS A 228 -5.00 -16.42 36.29
C HIS A 228 -3.53 -16.12 36.68
N PRO A 229 -3.21 -16.00 37.99
CA PRO A 229 -1.84 -15.78 38.44
C PRO A 229 -0.91 -16.96 38.09
#